data_AF-A0A4S9YX02-F1
#
_entry.id   AF-A0A4S9YX02-F1
#
_cell.length_a   1.000
_cell.length_b   1.000
_cell.length_c   1.000
_cell.angle_alpha   90.00
_cell.angle_beta   90.00
_cell.angle_gamma   90.00
#
_symmetry.space_group_name_H-M   'P 1'
#
loop_
_entity.id
_entity.type
_entity.pdbx_description
1 polymer ?
#
loop_
_entity_poly.entity_id
_entity_poly.type
_entity_poly.pdbx_seq_one_letter_code
_entity_poly.pdbx_strand_id
1 'polypeptide(L)'
;MANYAFFYFMATKVHFGASMFVLLLPFGIMRLGLMIGNWGQHALVDEVDPDSDFRSSITLIDVPSNRFCFNDGYHTAHHLNPRRHWRDAPVHFLQSKEAYSNGRALVFHNIDYMMLTIRVLKKQYLYLAENCLIPIGDQTNMSKQELADMLRTKTKAFTEEDIRQKFGIKARSGRKSGWASWTEKIVGGLSGSLSAPMVKEATE
;
A
#
# COMPACT_ATOMS: atom_id res chain seq x y z
N MET A 1 -1.55 20.82 -12.92
CA MET A 1 -2.66 21.74 -12.60
C MET A 1 -3.61 21.96 -13.78
N ALA A 2 -3.14 22.02 -15.03
CA ALA A 2 -3.97 22.24 -16.22
C ALA A 2 -5.19 21.30 -16.34
N ASN A 3 -5.04 19.98 -16.13
CA ASN A 3 -6.16 19.02 -16.24
C ASN A 3 -7.30 19.30 -15.25
N TYR A 4 -6.97 19.66 -14.00
CA TYR A 4 -7.98 19.98 -12.98
C TYR A 4 -8.69 21.30 -13.29
N ALA A 5 -7.95 22.31 -13.77
CA ALA A 5 -8.54 23.57 -14.22
C ALA A 5 -9.47 23.36 -15.43
N PHE A 6 -9.08 22.50 -16.37
CA PHE A 6 -9.91 22.11 -17.50
C PHE A 6 -11.20 21.40 -17.05
N PHE A 7 -11.10 20.40 -16.16
CA PHE A 7 -12.29 19.71 -15.63
C PHE A 7 -13.22 20.68 -14.89
N TYR A 8 -12.66 21.58 -14.09
CA TYR A 8 -13.43 22.60 -13.39
C TYR A 8 -14.13 23.55 -14.37
N PHE A 9 -13.42 24.02 -15.40
CA PHE A 9 -13.98 24.87 -16.43
C PHE A 9 -15.12 24.15 -17.19
N MET A 10 -14.91 22.92 -17.63
CA MET A 10 -15.94 22.14 -18.33
C MET A 10 -17.18 21.94 -17.46
N ALA A 11 -16.98 21.61 -16.18
CA ALA A 11 -18.08 21.35 -15.24
C ALA A 11 -18.87 22.61 -14.87
N THR A 12 -18.22 23.78 -14.79
CA THR A 12 -18.85 25.03 -14.31
C THR A 12 -19.24 26.00 -15.41
N LYS A 13 -18.57 25.96 -16.57
CA LYS A 13 -18.75 26.93 -17.67
C LYS A 13 -19.31 26.33 -18.95
N VAL A 14 -19.23 25.00 -19.13
CA VAL A 14 -19.72 24.34 -20.35
C VAL A 14 -20.98 23.52 -20.07
N HIS A 15 -20.84 22.39 -19.38
CA HIS A 15 -22.00 21.56 -19.03
C HIS A 15 -21.65 20.60 -17.89
N PHE A 16 -22.36 20.73 -16.76
CA PHE A 16 -22.08 19.92 -15.57
C PHE A 16 -22.32 18.42 -15.80
N GLY A 17 -23.48 18.05 -16.34
CA GLY A 17 -23.84 16.64 -16.59
C GLY A 17 -22.82 15.90 -17.47
N ALA A 18 -22.56 16.39 -18.69
CA ALA A 18 -21.52 15.86 -19.57
C ALA A 18 -20.14 15.78 -18.89
N SER A 19 -19.73 16.83 -18.17
CA SER A 19 -18.44 16.83 -17.46
C SER A 19 -18.39 15.79 -16.34
N MET A 20 -19.50 15.56 -15.65
CA MET A 20 -19.59 14.54 -14.60
C MET A 20 -19.37 13.14 -15.17
N PHE A 21 -20.12 12.77 -16.23
CA PHE A 21 -20.09 11.40 -16.77
C PHE A 21 -18.90 11.10 -17.68
N VAL A 22 -18.32 12.11 -18.35
CA VAL A 22 -17.23 11.91 -19.31
C VAL A 22 -15.85 12.17 -18.68
N LEU A 23 -15.77 13.08 -17.70
CA LEU A 23 -14.48 13.50 -17.12
C LEU A 23 -14.35 13.06 -15.67
N LEU A 24 -15.20 13.61 -14.77
CA LEU A 24 -14.99 13.50 -13.32
C LEU A 24 -15.19 12.07 -12.81
N LEU A 25 -16.28 11.42 -13.19
CA LEU A 25 -16.59 10.06 -12.76
C LEU A 25 -15.59 9.04 -13.32
N PRO A 26 -15.29 9.00 -14.64
CA PRO A 26 -14.27 8.10 -15.17
C PRO A 26 -12.89 8.35 -14.55
N PHE A 27 -12.49 9.62 -14.40
CA PHE A 27 -11.23 9.98 -13.75
C PHE A 27 -11.17 9.50 -12.30
N GLY A 28 -12.22 9.75 -11.52
CA GLY A 28 -12.32 9.35 -10.13
C GLY A 28 -12.28 7.83 -9.97
N ILE A 29 -13.12 7.10 -10.72
CA ILE A 29 -13.18 5.64 -10.67
C ILE A 29 -11.85 5.03 -11.10
N MET A 30 -11.28 5.46 -12.24
CA MET A 30 -10.02 4.92 -12.72
C MET A 30 -8.89 5.16 -11.71
N ARG A 31 -8.81 6.37 -11.15
CA ARG A 31 -7.77 6.70 -10.18
C ARG A 31 -7.88 5.90 -8.89
N LEU A 32 -9.10 5.73 -8.37
CA LEU A 32 -9.35 4.88 -7.21
C LEU A 32 -9.02 3.41 -7.51
N GLY A 33 -9.45 2.89 -8.67
CA GLY A 33 -9.15 1.53 -9.10
C GLY A 33 -7.65 1.25 -9.19
N LEU A 34 -6.90 2.15 -9.85
CA LEU A 34 -5.44 2.04 -9.96
C LEU A 34 -4.72 2.16 -8.61
N MET A 35 -5.18 3.04 -7.72
CA MET A 35 -4.62 3.15 -6.36
C MET A 35 -4.82 1.86 -5.57
N ILE A 36 -6.02 1.26 -5.65
CA ILE A 36 -6.33 0.00 -4.97
C ILE A 36 -5.53 -1.15 -5.57
N GLY A 37 -5.39 -1.20 -6.90
CA GLY A 37 -4.58 -2.20 -7.60
C GLY A 37 -3.10 -2.12 -7.21
N ASN A 38 -2.50 -0.92 -7.31
CA ASN A 38 -1.11 -0.68 -6.93
C ASN A 38 -0.85 -1.00 -5.46
N TRP A 39 -1.79 -0.65 -4.56
CA TRP A 39 -1.66 -1.03 -3.16
C TRP A 39 -1.72 -2.55 -2.98
N GLY A 40 -2.65 -3.23 -3.65
CA GLY A 40 -2.80 -4.70 -3.59
C GLY A 40 -1.56 -5.45 -4.09
N GLN A 41 -0.98 -4.98 -5.19
CA GLN A 41 0.27 -5.47 -5.76
C GLN A 41 1.46 -5.47 -4.77
N HIS A 42 1.42 -4.56 -3.79
CA HIS A 42 2.48 -4.34 -2.79
C HIS A 42 1.98 -4.48 -1.35
N ALA A 43 0.83 -5.13 -1.13
CA ALA A 43 0.20 -5.17 0.18
C ALA A 43 0.95 -6.06 1.19
N LEU A 44 1.81 -6.96 0.71
CA LEU A 44 2.47 -8.02 1.47
C LEU A 44 3.99 -7.91 1.35
N VAL A 45 4.57 -6.84 1.91
CA VAL A 45 6.03 -6.60 1.91
C VAL A 45 6.69 -7.39 3.04
N ASP A 46 7.73 -8.14 2.71
CA ASP A 46 8.49 -8.92 3.70
C ASP A 46 9.18 -8.04 4.75
N GLU A 47 8.98 -8.40 6.01
CA GLU A 47 9.56 -7.69 7.14
C GLU A 47 11.06 -7.96 7.31
N VAL A 48 11.62 -9.01 6.70
CA VAL A 48 13.05 -9.36 6.83
C VAL A 48 13.84 -8.68 5.72
N ASP A 49 13.43 -8.87 4.47
CA ASP A 49 14.13 -8.39 3.27
C ASP A 49 13.17 -7.59 2.36
N PRO A 50 12.84 -6.34 2.74
CA PRO A 50 11.85 -5.52 2.04
C PRO A 50 12.32 -4.94 0.70
N ASP A 51 13.62 -4.95 0.42
CA ASP A 51 14.20 -4.46 -0.84
C ASP A 51 14.24 -5.54 -1.93
N SER A 52 13.99 -6.80 -1.59
CA SER A 52 13.98 -7.88 -2.56
C SER A 52 12.73 -7.87 -3.43
N ASP A 53 12.94 -7.88 -4.74
CA ASP A 53 11.86 -7.95 -5.75
C ASP A 53 10.96 -9.16 -5.56
N PHE A 54 11.48 -10.28 -5.06
CA PHE A 54 10.68 -11.49 -4.78
C PHE A 54 9.77 -11.33 -3.55
N ARG A 55 10.12 -10.41 -2.65
CA ARG A 55 9.56 -10.31 -1.30
C ARG A 55 8.76 -9.05 -1.05
N SER A 56 8.90 -8.05 -1.92
CA SER A 56 8.12 -6.81 -1.95
C SER A 56 7.00 -6.81 -2.99
N SER A 57 6.84 -7.92 -3.72
CA SER A 57 5.84 -8.11 -4.77
C SER A 57 5.18 -9.48 -4.69
N ILE A 58 4.05 -9.63 -5.38
CA ILE A 58 3.30 -10.90 -5.42
C ILE A 58 2.94 -11.27 -6.85
N THR A 59 2.77 -12.57 -7.10
CA THR A 59 2.34 -13.10 -8.39
C THR A 59 0.94 -13.72 -8.28
N LEU A 60 0.03 -13.34 -9.17
CA LEU A 60 -1.31 -13.90 -9.31
C LEU A 60 -1.38 -14.72 -10.61
N ILE A 61 -1.52 -16.03 -10.49
CA ILE A 61 -1.66 -16.95 -11.62
C ILE A 61 -3.08 -17.47 -11.74
N ASP A 62 -3.45 -17.92 -12.94
CA ASP A 62 -4.77 -18.51 -13.21
C ASP A 62 -5.94 -17.61 -12.74
N VAL A 63 -5.86 -16.32 -13.07
CA VAL A 63 -6.88 -15.32 -12.77
C VAL A 63 -7.40 -14.72 -14.08
N PRO A 64 -8.72 -14.55 -14.27
CA PRO A 64 -9.28 -13.99 -15.50
C PRO A 64 -8.69 -12.63 -15.90
N SER A 65 -8.30 -11.81 -14.92
CA SER A 65 -7.66 -10.51 -15.15
C SER A 65 -6.38 -10.61 -15.99
N ASN A 66 -5.61 -11.70 -15.89
CA ASN A 66 -4.40 -11.86 -16.71
C ASN A 66 -4.70 -11.89 -18.22
N ARG A 67 -5.90 -12.37 -18.61
CA ARG A 67 -6.32 -12.38 -20.01
C ARG A 67 -6.64 -10.97 -20.53
N PHE A 68 -7.22 -10.11 -19.70
CA PHE A 68 -7.73 -8.80 -20.11
C PHE A 68 -6.76 -7.66 -19.80
N CYS A 69 -5.88 -7.86 -18.82
CA CYS A 69 -4.94 -6.87 -18.32
C CYS A 69 -3.49 -7.29 -18.63
N PHE A 70 -3.24 -7.90 -19.79
CA PHE A 70 -1.88 -8.16 -20.27
C PHE A 70 -0.99 -8.87 -19.23
N ASN A 71 -1.45 -9.97 -18.62
CA ASN A 71 -0.70 -10.71 -17.60
C ASN A 71 -0.20 -9.85 -16.40
N ASP A 72 -0.92 -8.78 -16.03
CA ASP A 72 -0.58 -7.90 -14.90
C ASP A 72 -0.39 -8.63 -13.57
N GLY A 73 -1.03 -9.79 -13.38
CA GLY A 73 -0.84 -10.64 -12.21
C GLY A 73 0.60 -11.13 -12.02
N TYR A 74 1.44 -11.13 -13.05
CA TYR A 74 2.86 -11.51 -12.94
C TYR A 74 3.73 -10.33 -12.47
N HIS A 75 3.31 -9.62 -11.43
CA HIS A 75 3.98 -8.40 -10.95
C HIS A 75 5.40 -8.64 -10.44
N THR A 76 5.68 -9.77 -9.79
CA THR A 76 7.07 -10.13 -9.45
C THR A 76 7.96 -10.23 -10.69
N ALA A 77 7.44 -10.74 -11.81
CA ALA A 77 8.21 -10.77 -13.05
C ALA A 77 8.46 -9.34 -13.59
N HIS A 78 7.53 -8.41 -13.36
CA HIS A 78 7.72 -7.00 -13.70
C HIS A 78 8.84 -6.37 -12.86
N HIS A 79 8.91 -6.58 -11.55
CA HIS A 79 10.01 -6.07 -10.72
C HIS A 79 11.37 -6.60 -11.18
N LEU A 80 11.47 -7.90 -11.42
CA LEU A 80 12.71 -8.55 -11.87
C LEU A 80 13.20 -8.04 -13.23
N ASN A 81 12.28 -7.65 -14.13
CA ASN A 81 12.63 -6.99 -15.39
C ASN A 81 11.43 -6.19 -15.93
N PRO A 82 11.38 -4.88 -15.68
CA PRO A 82 10.25 -4.03 -16.10
C PRO A 82 10.08 -3.92 -17.61
N ARG A 83 11.11 -4.28 -18.39
CA ARG A 83 11.11 -4.23 -19.85
C ARG A 83 10.66 -5.54 -20.50
N ARG A 84 10.38 -6.60 -19.71
CA ARG A 84 9.90 -7.87 -20.24
C ARG A 84 8.55 -7.67 -20.90
N HIS A 85 8.39 -8.19 -22.11
CA HIS A 85 7.10 -8.17 -22.78
C HIS A 85 6.11 -9.04 -21.99
N TRP A 86 4.90 -8.52 -21.73
CA TRP A 86 3.91 -9.14 -20.85
C TRP A 86 3.53 -10.59 -21.20
N ARG A 87 3.56 -10.95 -22.50
CA ARG A 87 3.34 -12.33 -22.97
C ARG A 87 4.40 -13.32 -22.47
N ASP A 88 5.60 -12.85 -22.19
CA ASP A 88 6.73 -13.70 -21.79
C ASP A 88 6.78 -13.89 -20.27
N ALA A 89 6.00 -13.12 -19.51
CA ALA A 89 5.98 -13.19 -18.04
C ALA A 89 5.60 -14.59 -17.50
N PRO A 90 4.57 -15.30 -18.04
CA PRO A 90 4.28 -16.67 -17.63
C PRO A 90 5.40 -17.66 -17.93
N VAL A 91 6.05 -17.53 -19.10
CA VAL A 91 7.18 -18.41 -19.49
C VAL A 91 8.35 -18.21 -18.55
N HIS A 92 8.70 -16.95 -18.26
CA HIS A 92 9.75 -16.61 -17.30
C HIS A 92 9.44 -17.14 -15.89
N PHE A 93 8.20 -17.00 -15.42
CA PHE A 93 7.79 -17.56 -14.12
C PHE A 93 8.06 -19.07 -14.04
N LEU A 94 7.75 -19.82 -15.11
CA LEU A 94 7.98 -21.26 -15.16
C LEU A 94 9.47 -21.63 -15.22
N GLN A 95 10.28 -20.84 -15.92
CA GLN A 95 11.74 -21.05 -16.02
C GLN A 95 12.46 -20.69 -14.71
N SER A 96 11.94 -19.72 -13.96
CA SER A 96 12.56 -19.17 -12.76
C SER A 96 11.99 -19.75 -11.45
N LYS A 97 11.32 -20.90 -11.49
CA LYS A 97 10.68 -21.53 -10.31
C LYS A 97 11.62 -21.65 -9.11
N GLU A 98 12.86 -22.06 -9.33
CA GLU A 98 13.86 -22.19 -8.28
C GLU A 98 14.20 -20.82 -7.65
N ALA A 99 14.37 -19.78 -8.47
CA ALA A 99 14.61 -18.43 -7.96
C ALA A 99 13.41 -17.90 -7.17
N TYR A 100 12.17 -18.15 -7.60
CA TYR A 100 10.97 -17.79 -6.84
C TYR A 100 10.89 -18.53 -5.49
N SER A 101 11.22 -19.83 -5.48
CA SER A 101 11.29 -20.65 -4.28
C SER A 101 12.35 -20.14 -3.31
N ASN A 102 13.58 -19.93 -3.78
CA ASN A 102 14.72 -19.45 -2.97
C ASN A 102 14.48 -18.01 -2.47
N GLY A 103 13.86 -17.17 -3.30
CA GLY A 103 13.45 -15.82 -2.93
C GLY A 103 12.28 -15.77 -1.93
N ARG A 104 11.63 -16.92 -1.66
CA ARG A 104 10.41 -17.04 -0.85
C ARG A 104 9.28 -16.14 -1.36
N ALA A 105 9.13 -16.09 -2.69
CA ALA A 105 8.09 -15.30 -3.34
C ALA A 105 6.68 -15.75 -2.93
N LEU A 106 5.72 -14.84 -3.04
CA LEU A 106 4.32 -15.15 -2.82
C LEU A 106 3.59 -15.33 -4.15
N VAL A 107 2.95 -16.48 -4.31
CA VAL A 107 2.16 -16.83 -5.48
C VAL A 107 0.74 -17.14 -5.03
N PHE A 108 -0.24 -16.49 -5.66
CA PHE A 108 -1.65 -16.72 -5.42
C PHE A 108 -2.37 -17.17 -6.69
N HIS A 109 -3.48 -17.87 -6.52
CA HIS A 109 -4.43 -18.20 -7.57
C HIS A 109 -5.85 -17.83 -7.17
N ASN A 110 -6.75 -17.77 -8.16
CA ASN A 110 -8.18 -17.56 -7.94
C ASN A 110 -8.53 -16.30 -7.11
N ILE A 111 -7.68 -15.26 -7.19
CA ILE A 111 -7.91 -13.97 -6.56
C ILE A 111 -7.21 -12.87 -7.37
N ASP A 112 -7.92 -11.79 -7.69
CA ASP A 112 -7.35 -10.61 -8.33
C ASP A 112 -6.84 -9.58 -7.31
N TYR A 113 -6.12 -8.54 -7.75
CA TYR A 113 -5.58 -7.50 -6.86
C TYR A 113 -6.65 -6.73 -6.09
N MET A 114 -7.84 -6.51 -6.67
CA MET A 114 -8.92 -5.79 -6.00
C MET A 114 -9.44 -6.61 -4.80
N MET A 115 -9.74 -7.88 -5.06
CA MET A 115 -10.21 -8.80 -4.03
C MET A 115 -9.12 -9.07 -3.00
N LEU A 116 -7.87 -9.27 -3.42
CA LEU A 116 -6.73 -9.41 -2.50
C LEU A 116 -6.63 -8.19 -1.57
N THR A 117 -6.71 -6.97 -2.11
CA THR A 117 -6.72 -5.76 -1.29
C THR A 117 -7.83 -5.79 -0.23
N ILE A 118 -9.06 -6.13 -0.63
CA ILE A 118 -10.20 -6.22 0.29
C ILE A 118 -9.93 -7.28 1.38
N ARG A 119 -9.43 -8.46 1.02
CA ARG A 119 -9.13 -9.54 1.97
C ARG A 119 -8.05 -9.13 2.97
N VAL A 120 -6.99 -8.47 2.50
CA VAL A 120 -5.89 -7.99 3.36
C VAL A 120 -6.39 -6.89 4.31
N LEU A 121 -7.17 -5.91 3.82
CA LEU A 121 -7.74 -4.85 4.66
C LEU A 121 -8.68 -5.42 5.73
N LYS A 122 -9.47 -6.45 5.39
CA LYS A 122 -10.33 -7.18 6.32
C LYS A 122 -9.58 -8.19 7.20
N LYS A 123 -8.25 -8.25 7.12
CA LYS A 123 -7.39 -9.15 7.91
C LYS A 123 -7.73 -10.65 7.72
N GLN A 124 -8.25 -11.02 6.55
CA GLN A 124 -8.69 -12.38 6.22
C GLN A 124 -7.52 -13.26 5.74
N TYR A 125 -6.43 -13.31 6.51
CA TYR A 125 -5.21 -14.03 6.14
C TYR A 125 -5.41 -15.54 6.04
N LEU A 126 -6.23 -16.12 6.92
CA LEU A 126 -6.53 -17.56 6.87
C LEU A 126 -7.24 -17.94 5.57
N TYR A 127 -8.21 -17.12 5.15
CA TYR A 127 -8.87 -17.30 3.86
C TYR A 127 -7.88 -17.27 2.70
N LEU A 128 -6.95 -16.30 2.70
CA LEU A 128 -5.90 -16.21 1.68
C LEU A 128 -4.99 -17.44 1.70
N ALA A 129 -4.56 -17.91 2.87
CA ALA A 129 -3.70 -19.08 3.01
C ALA A 129 -4.37 -20.39 2.59
N GLU A 130 -5.68 -20.54 2.88
CA GLU A 130 -6.44 -21.75 2.58
C GLU A 130 -6.85 -21.84 1.11
N ASN A 131 -7.31 -20.73 0.53
CA ASN A 131 -8.06 -20.74 -0.74
C ASN A 131 -7.31 -20.11 -1.91
N CYS A 132 -6.26 -19.33 -1.66
CA CYS A 132 -5.63 -18.52 -2.69
C CYS A 132 -4.11 -18.69 -2.76
N LEU A 133 -3.40 -18.84 -1.64
CA LEU A 133 -1.95 -18.94 -1.61
C LEU A 133 -1.51 -20.33 -2.11
N ILE A 134 -0.54 -20.35 -3.03
CA ILE A 134 0.17 -21.55 -3.46
C ILE A 134 1.51 -21.59 -2.71
N PRO A 135 1.67 -22.48 -1.72
CA PRO A 135 2.94 -22.63 -1.03
C PRO A 135 4.01 -23.13 -2.01
N ILE A 136 5.18 -22.48 -2.00
CA ILE A 136 6.36 -22.88 -2.78
C ILE A 136 7.59 -22.97 -1.88
N GLY A 137 8.55 -23.83 -2.23
CA GLY A 137 9.79 -23.98 -1.48
C GLY A 137 9.55 -24.42 -0.04
N ASP A 138 10.16 -23.71 0.92
CA ASP A 138 10.02 -24.01 2.35
C ASP A 138 8.58 -23.82 2.87
N GLN A 139 7.78 -22.99 2.20
CA GLN A 139 6.38 -22.73 2.55
C GLN A 139 5.51 -23.99 2.45
N THR A 140 5.90 -24.99 1.64
CA THR A 140 5.12 -26.24 1.49
C THR A 140 5.07 -27.07 2.77
N ASN A 141 6.00 -26.83 3.69
CA ASN A 141 6.07 -27.51 4.98
C ASN A 141 5.24 -26.80 6.07
N MET A 142 4.66 -25.64 5.75
CA MET A 142 3.88 -24.84 6.69
C MET A 142 2.40 -25.25 6.66
N SER A 143 1.80 -25.31 7.84
CA SER A 143 0.35 -25.40 8.00
C SER A 143 -0.35 -24.14 7.47
N LYS A 144 -1.66 -24.25 7.22
CA LYS A 144 -2.48 -23.10 6.80
C LYS A 144 -2.45 -21.95 7.80
N GLN A 145 -2.37 -22.27 9.10
CA GLN A 145 -2.26 -21.28 10.16
C GLN A 145 -0.90 -20.57 10.12
N GLU A 146 0.20 -21.31 9.98
CA GLU A 146 1.54 -20.72 9.85
C GLU A 146 1.65 -19.83 8.61
N LEU A 147 1.05 -20.24 7.49
CA LEU A 147 0.98 -19.43 6.27
C LEU A 147 0.17 -18.15 6.49
N ALA A 148 -0.96 -18.23 7.20
CA ALA A 148 -1.77 -17.07 7.54
C ALA A 148 -1.02 -16.10 8.45
N ASP A 149 -0.28 -16.61 9.43
CA ASP A 149 0.54 -15.80 10.34
C ASP A 149 1.72 -15.16 9.60
N MET A 150 2.36 -15.86 8.66
CA MET A 150 3.34 -15.29 7.73
C MET A 150 2.74 -14.16 6.89
N LEU A 151 1.54 -14.33 6.32
CA LEU A 151 0.91 -13.24 5.57
C LEU A 151 0.59 -12.04 6.47
N ARG A 152 0.28 -12.28 7.75
CA ARG A 152 0.03 -11.22 8.73
C ARG A 152 1.29 -10.41 9.02
N THR A 153 2.45 -11.05 9.16
CA THR A 153 3.72 -10.33 9.45
C THR A 153 4.07 -9.33 8.35
N LYS A 154 3.83 -9.71 7.09
CA LYS A 154 4.07 -8.88 5.88
C LYS A 154 3.22 -7.62 5.75
N THR A 155 2.28 -7.41 6.66
CA THR A 155 1.41 -6.21 6.69
C THR A 155 1.66 -5.33 7.91
N LYS A 156 2.65 -5.69 8.73
CA LYS A 156 3.02 -4.89 9.90
C LYS A 156 3.80 -3.67 9.42
N ALA A 157 3.48 -2.52 9.99
CA ALA A 157 4.27 -1.31 9.74
C ALA A 157 5.67 -1.48 10.33
N PHE A 158 6.68 -1.08 9.56
CA PHE A 158 8.05 -0.96 10.08
C PHE A 158 8.11 0.07 11.20
N THR A 159 8.88 -0.23 12.23
CA THR A 159 9.28 0.77 13.23
C THR A 159 10.33 1.70 12.64
N GLU A 160 10.53 2.86 13.28
CA GLU A 160 11.61 3.79 12.89
C GLU A 160 12.99 3.13 12.98
N GLU A 161 13.19 2.22 13.94
CA GLU A 161 14.43 1.47 14.08
C GLU A 161 14.58 0.45 12.95
N ASP A 162 13.51 -0.26 12.57
CA ASP A 162 13.55 -1.16 11.40
C ASP A 162 13.94 -0.40 10.14
N ILE A 163 13.36 0.79 9.92
CA ILE A 163 13.65 1.62 8.75
C ILE A 163 15.13 2.04 8.75
N ARG A 164 15.62 2.50 9.89
CA ARG A 164 17.02 2.91 10.05
C ARG A 164 17.99 1.76 9.81
N GLN A 165 17.70 0.60 10.39
CA GLN A 165 18.54 -0.60 10.28
C GLN A 165 18.57 -1.15 8.86
N LYS A 166 17.41 -1.23 8.19
CA LYS A 166 17.27 -1.88 6.88
C LYS A 166 17.70 -0.98 5.73
N PHE A 167 17.32 0.30 5.76
CA PHE A 167 17.55 1.22 4.62
C PHE A 167 18.69 2.21 4.86
N GLY A 168 19.31 2.22 6.05
CA GLY A 168 20.40 3.14 6.37
C GLY A 168 20.01 4.62 6.37
N ILE A 169 18.71 4.94 6.33
CA ILE A 169 18.21 6.30 6.32
C ILE A 169 18.40 6.88 7.72
N LYS A 170 19.27 7.90 7.86
CA LYS A 170 19.32 8.71 9.08
C LYS A 170 17.93 9.31 9.28
N ALA A 171 17.28 9.01 10.41
CA ALA A 171 15.98 9.57 10.77
C ALA A 171 15.93 11.05 10.39
N ARG A 172 14.93 11.47 9.60
CA ARG A 172 14.67 12.91 9.45
C ARG A 172 14.38 13.41 10.85
N SER A 173 15.33 14.17 11.42
CA SER A 173 15.19 14.79 12.74
C SER A 173 13.78 15.32 12.87
N GLY A 174 13.03 14.78 13.84
CA GLY A 174 11.58 14.81 13.89
C GLY A 174 10.97 16.12 13.40
N ARG A 175 10.41 16.12 12.19
CA ARG A 175 9.39 17.11 11.85
C ARG A 175 8.15 16.64 12.56
N LYS A 176 7.85 17.22 13.74
CA LYS A 176 6.56 17.04 14.41
C LYS A 176 5.47 17.13 13.33
N SER A 177 4.53 16.18 13.32
CA SER A 177 3.38 16.25 12.42
C SER A 177 2.75 17.65 12.58
N GLY A 178 2.41 18.31 11.46
CA GLY A 178 1.86 19.68 11.51
C GLY A 178 0.62 19.81 12.41
N TRP A 179 -0.06 18.69 12.64
CA TRP A 179 -1.17 18.52 13.55
C TRP A 179 -0.77 18.65 15.03
N ALA A 180 0.31 17.96 15.47
CA ALA A 180 0.79 18.05 16.86
C ALA A 180 1.34 19.45 17.21
N SER A 181 1.97 20.13 16.24
CA SER A 181 2.43 21.51 16.40
C SER A 181 1.29 22.53 16.50
N TRP A 182 0.14 22.26 15.87
CA TRP A 182 -1.01 23.16 15.89
C TRP A 182 -1.77 23.05 17.22
N THR A 183 -1.95 21.84 17.73
CA THR A 183 -2.58 21.60 19.04
C THR A 183 -1.75 22.15 20.20
N GLU A 184 -0.43 21.98 20.18
CA GLU A 184 0.46 22.57 21.21
C GLU A 184 0.39 24.11 21.21
N LYS A 185 0.28 24.75 20.04
CA LYS A 185 0.16 26.22 19.95
C LYS A 185 -1.17 26.75 20.48
N ILE A 186 -2.27 26.02 20.28
CA ILE A 186 -3.59 26.46 20.76
C ILE A 186 -3.71 26.22 22.26
N VAL A 187 -3.24 25.08 22.76
CA VAL A 187 -3.35 24.74 24.19
C VAL A 187 -2.33 25.51 25.02
N GLY A 188 -1.10 25.69 24.53
CA GLY A 188 -0.04 26.44 25.23
C GLY A 188 -0.24 27.96 25.23
N GLY A 189 -1.04 28.51 24.32
CA GLY A 189 -1.39 29.94 24.28
C GLY A 189 -2.42 30.35 25.35
N LEU A 190 -3.10 29.39 25.98
CA LEU A 190 -4.18 29.65 26.95
C LEU A 190 -3.71 29.62 28.42
N SER A 191 -2.47 29.21 28.70
CA SER A 191 -1.96 29.12 30.08
C SER A 191 -1.11 30.32 30.53
N GLY A 192 -1.07 31.40 29.73
CA GLY A 192 -0.09 32.47 29.88
C GLY A 192 -0.65 33.88 30.04
N SER A 193 -1.71 34.10 30.84
CA SER A 193 -2.06 35.47 31.30
C SER A 193 -3.15 35.51 32.38
N LEU A 194 -2.87 35.09 33.62
CA LEU A 194 -3.64 35.54 34.79
C LEU A 194 -2.73 35.60 36.03
N SER A 195 -1.87 36.61 36.08
CA SER A 195 -1.29 37.09 37.34
C SER A 195 -2.23 38.13 37.94
N ALA A 196 -2.87 37.80 39.07
CA ALA A 196 -3.72 38.70 39.85
C ALA A 196 -2.89 39.80 40.54
N PRO A 197 -3.35 41.06 40.58
CA PRO A 197 -2.66 42.10 41.33
C PRO A 197 -2.98 42.03 42.83
N MET A 198 -1.94 42.16 43.66
CA MET A 198 -2.01 42.35 45.12
C MET A 198 -2.70 43.68 45.46
N VAL A 199 -3.73 43.61 46.30
CA VAL A 199 -4.38 44.76 46.95
C VAL A 199 -3.47 45.27 48.08
N LYS A 200 -3.20 46.57 48.09
CA LYS A 200 -2.57 47.27 49.22
C LYS A 200 -3.65 47.67 50.22
N GLU A 201 -3.46 47.31 51.49
CA GLU A 201 -4.22 47.83 52.62
C GLU A 201 -3.88 49.32 52.86
N ALA A 202 -4.92 50.09 53.18
CA ALA A 202 -4.82 51.33 53.93
C ALA A 202 -6.09 51.42 54.80
N THR A 203 -5.92 51.30 56.12
CA THR A 203 -6.86 51.78 57.12
C THR A 203 -6.17 52.89 57.91
N GLU A 204 -6.98 53.84 58.38
CA GLU A 204 -6.63 55.02 59.18
C GLU A 204 -5.68 54.75 60.37
#